data_AF-A0A920UWM4-F1
#
_entry.id   AF-A0A920UWM4-F1
#
_cell.length_a   1.000
_cell.length_b   1.000
_cell.length_c   1.000
_cell.angle_alpha   90.00
_cell.angle_beta   90.00
_cell.angle_gamma   90.00
#
_symmetry.space_group_name_H-M   'P 1'
#
loop_
_entity.id
_entity.type
_entity.pdbx_description
1 polymer ?
#
loop_
_entity_poly.entity_id
_entity_poly.type
_entity_poly.pdbx_seq_one_letter_code
_entity_poly.pdbx_strand_id
1 'polypeptide(L)'
;MDSTAAADPNPGQPVIHRLNRAEYTNAIRDLLDLEIDGREYLPADDSGYGFDNIGDVLTLSPSLLERYMIAAAKISQIVVGDPNILPTVQTYEMRPTYIQSGRTTEKQPFGTRGGNTINHYFPLDGEYHLKIRLARTHANQIIGLFEPHDIEVRFDRQRIAEYTVGGDGIINPWAAVMFASEYEQTADDHLELRLQAINAGMHSITVAFPEKRKMAEGILEPALSSASYEFAGDRDMSMALGSIEVYGPYNATRPEDTPTRNKLFICDATGLNSGDRACASQILSELARKAYRRPVNDDDLAILMSFYASGYQEGGFDRGIQRALRAILVDPEFLFRIESDPIGIEEGTAYQISDVDLASRLSFFLWSSIPDEELLELAEKNRLSNPNF
;
A
#
# COMPACT_ATOMS: atom_id res chain seq x y z
N MET A 1 -23.78 -13.21 31.20
CA MET A 1 -22.93 -12.16 31.80
C MET A 1 -23.60 -11.76 33.10
N ASP A 2 -22.84 -11.77 34.20
CA ASP A 2 -23.30 -11.94 35.59
C ASP A 2 -24.04 -10.74 36.19
N SER A 3 -25.01 -11.01 37.08
CA SER A 3 -25.68 -10.02 37.93
C SER A 3 -24.73 -9.14 38.75
N THR A 4 -23.52 -9.65 38.99
CA THR A 4 -22.42 -8.93 39.67
C THR A 4 -21.88 -7.78 38.82
N ALA A 5 -21.75 -7.96 37.49
CA ALA A 5 -21.30 -6.89 36.59
C ALA A 5 -22.35 -5.79 36.42
N ALA A 6 -23.64 -6.11 36.59
CA ALA A 6 -24.71 -5.12 36.61
C ALA A 6 -24.79 -4.35 37.95
N ALA A 7 -24.33 -4.95 39.05
CA ALA A 7 -24.35 -4.34 40.37
C ALA A 7 -23.12 -3.45 40.66
N ASP A 8 -21.96 -3.77 40.06
CA ASP A 8 -20.71 -3.01 40.18
C ASP A 8 -19.98 -2.99 38.81
N PRO A 9 -20.44 -2.16 37.85
CA PRO A 9 -19.85 -2.10 36.53
C PRO A 9 -18.46 -1.44 36.60
N ASN A 10 -17.42 -2.20 36.25
CA ASN A 10 -16.07 -1.69 36.02
C ASN A 10 -15.66 -1.90 34.56
N PRO A 11 -16.09 -1.01 33.63
CA PRO A 11 -15.78 -1.13 32.22
C PRO A 11 -14.32 -0.78 31.87
N GLY A 12 -13.51 -0.37 32.85
CA GLY A 12 -12.18 0.22 32.61
C GLY A 12 -12.26 1.67 32.11
N GLN A 13 -11.11 2.28 31.85
CA GLN A 13 -11.03 3.61 31.23
C GLN A 13 -10.69 3.46 29.75
N PRO A 14 -11.47 4.08 28.83
CA PRO A 14 -11.09 4.12 27.43
C PRO A 14 -9.83 4.98 27.28
N VAL A 15 -8.86 4.46 26.54
CA VAL A 15 -7.62 5.15 26.22
C VAL A 15 -7.76 5.75 24.84
N ILE A 16 -7.29 6.97 24.64
CA ILE A 16 -7.15 7.55 23.30
C ILE A 16 -6.29 6.62 22.46
N HIS A 17 -6.86 6.11 21.37
CA HIS A 17 -6.20 5.10 20.55
C HIS A 17 -5.87 5.69 19.18
N ARG A 18 -4.58 5.94 18.91
CA ARG A 18 -4.11 6.32 17.57
C ARG A 18 -4.18 5.12 16.62
N LEU A 19 -4.69 5.31 15.41
CA LEU A 19 -4.59 4.28 14.37
C LEU A 19 -3.14 3.87 14.16
N ASN A 20 -2.85 2.59 14.40
CA ASN A 20 -1.54 2.04 14.06
C ASN A 20 -1.36 1.98 12.54
N ARG A 21 -0.17 1.62 12.06
CA ARG A 21 0.15 1.57 10.63
C ARG A 21 -0.79 0.66 9.84
N ALA A 22 -1.17 -0.49 10.39
CA ALA A 22 -2.07 -1.42 9.73
C ALA A 22 -3.50 -0.87 9.65
N GLU A 23 -4.02 -0.34 10.77
CA GLU A 23 -5.31 0.31 10.85
C GLU A 23 -5.41 1.54 9.93
N TYR A 24 -4.37 2.38 9.88
CA TYR A 24 -4.31 3.50 8.94
C TYR A 24 -4.34 3.01 7.49
N THR A 25 -3.56 1.97 7.16
CA THR A 25 -3.53 1.40 5.81
C THR A 25 -4.90 0.85 5.39
N ASN A 26 -5.56 0.11 6.28
CA ASN A 26 -6.91 -0.41 6.05
C ASN A 26 -7.95 0.71 5.95
N ALA A 27 -7.85 1.73 6.80
CA ALA A 27 -8.76 2.88 6.78
C ALA A 27 -8.63 3.66 5.47
N ILE A 28 -7.42 3.83 4.92
CA ILE A 28 -7.22 4.42 3.59
C ILE A 28 -7.87 3.57 2.50
N ARG A 29 -7.69 2.24 2.53
CA ARG A 29 -8.35 1.33 1.59
C ARG A 29 -9.87 1.48 1.66
N ASP A 30 -10.45 1.44 2.86
CA ASP A 30 -11.89 1.43 3.01
C ASP A 30 -12.52 2.81 2.78
N LEU A 31 -11.81 3.90 3.09
CA LEU A 31 -12.24 5.27 2.81
C LEU A 31 -12.15 5.61 1.32
N LEU A 32 -11.05 5.24 0.67
CA LEU A 32 -10.68 5.77 -0.66
C LEU A 32 -10.67 4.71 -1.77
N ASP A 33 -10.84 3.42 -1.45
CA ASP A 33 -10.65 2.31 -2.40
C ASP A 33 -9.25 2.28 -3.03
N LEU A 34 -8.25 2.65 -2.23
CA LEU A 34 -6.84 2.75 -2.61
C LEU A 34 -5.98 1.83 -1.76
N GLU A 35 -5.37 0.83 -2.39
CA GLU A 35 -4.36 -0.02 -1.75
C GLU A 35 -3.01 0.69 -1.68
N ILE A 36 -2.45 0.79 -0.47
CA ILE A 36 -1.13 1.37 -0.21
C ILE A 36 -0.26 0.41 0.60
N ASP A 37 1.07 0.49 0.46
CA ASP A 37 1.99 -0.19 1.37
C ASP A 37 2.31 0.70 2.57
N GLY A 38 1.62 0.48 3.70
CA GLY A 38 1.82 1.27 4.92
C GLY A 38 3.27 1.35 5.39
N ARG A 39 4.13 0.38 5.05
CA ARG A 39 5.56 0.34 5.44
C ARG A 39 6.39 1.43 4.75
N GLU A 40 5.93 1.91 3.60
CA GLU A 40 6.59 2.99 2.85
C GLU A 40 6.21 4.38 3.39
N TYR A 41 5.03 4.48 4.02
CA TYR A 41 4.48 5.73 4.49
C TYR A 41 4.74 5.99 5.97
N LEU A 42 4.63 4.95 6.81
CA LEU A 42 4.70 5.06 8.26
C LEU A 42 5.74 4.09 8.85
N PRO A 43 6.46 4.51 9.90
CA PRO A 43 7.36 3.63 10.62
C PRO A 43 6.60 2.49 11.29
N ALA A 44 7.33 1.48 11.77
CA ALA A 44 6.72 0.48 12.66
C ALA A 44 6.29 1.16 13.97
N ASP A 45 5.13 0.76 14.48
CA ASP A 45 4.63 1.22 15.78
C ASP A 45 5.29 0.46 16.93
N ASP A 46 5.33 1.08 18.11
CA ASP A 46 5.80 0.42 19.33
C ASP A 46 4.83 -0.69 19.75
N SER A 47 5.36 -1.86 20.08
CA SER A 47 4.57 -3.00 20.53
C SER A 47 4.45 -3.04 22.05
N GLY A 48 3.23 -3.12 22.58
CA GLY A 48 2.93 -3.44 23.97
C GLY A 48 2.40 -4.86 24.09
N TYR A 49 2.87 -5.66 25.06
CA TYR A 49 2.40 -7.05 25.29
C TYR A 49 2.40 -7.96 24.03
N GLY A 50 3.21 -7.64 23.01
CA GLY A 50 3.26 -8.37 21.74
C GLY A 50 2.28 -7.91 20.66
N PHE A 51 1.51 -6.84 20.88
CA PHE A 51 0.58 -6.26 19.92
C PHE A 51 0.93 -4.78 19.64
N ASP A 52 0.74 -4.35 18.40
CA ASP A 52 1.02 -2.98 17.93
C ASP A 52 -0.26 -2.10 17.86
N ASN A 53 -1.38 -2.58 18.40
CA ASN A 53 -2.67 -1.89 18.48
C ASN A 53 -3.09 -1.60 19.92
N ILE A 54 -2.15 -1.28 20.82
CA ILE A 54 -2.47 -0.95 22.21
C ILE A 54 -2.36 0.56 22.40
N GLY A 55 -3.50 1.23 22.59
CA GLY A 55 -3.60 2.69 22.70
C GLY A 55 -2.65 3.32 23.72
N ASP A 56 -2.41 2.66 24.86
CA ASP A 56 -1.52 3.13 25.94
C ASP A 56 -0.03 3.29 25.53
N VAL A 57 0.40 2.69 24.43
CA VAL A 57 1.80 2.71 23.97
C VAL A 57 1.99 3.63 22.75
N LEU A 58 0.90 4.05 22.10
CA LEU A 58 0.93 4.77 20.83
C LEU A 58 1.05 6.29 21.04
N THR A 59 2.21 6.75 21.52
CA THR A 59 2.52 8.19 21.63
C THR A 59 2.76 8.82 20.25
N LEU A 60 2.32 10.06 20.04
CA LEU A 60 2.66 10.83 18.84
C LEU A 60 3.97 11.59 19.04
N SER A 61 5.02 11.16 18.34
CA SER A 61 6.23 11.97 18.20
C SER A 61 6.08 13.02 17.08
N PRO A 62 6.80 14.14 17.13
CA PRO A 62 6.82 15.10 16.03
C PRO A 62 7.23 14.48 14.68
N SER A 63 8.17 13.53 14.69
CA SER A 63 8.62 12.83 13.47
C SER A 63 7.55 11.93 12.87
N LEU A 64 6.70 11.33 13.71
CA LEU A 64 5.56 10.52 13.27
C LEU A 64 4.47 11.41 12.65
N LEU A 65 4.18 12.57 13.25
CA LEU A 65 3.24 13.54 12.66
C LEU A 65 3.73 14.05 11.30
N GLU A 66 5.03 14.35 11.17
CA GLU A 66 5.63 14.69 9.87
C GLU A 66 5.43 13.57 8.83
N ARG A 67 5.54 12.31 9.24
CA ARG A 67 5.28 11.15 8.38
C ARG A 67 3.82 11.07 7.94
N TYR A 68 2.86 11.27 8.85
CA TYR A 68 1.44 11.37 8.48
C TYR A 68 1.19 12.50 7.48
N MET A 69 1.79 13.68 7.68
CA MET A 69 1.64 14.80 6.75
C MET A 69 2.21 14.51 5.36
N ILE A 70 3.35 13.81 5.28
CA ILE A 70 3.94 13.38 4.01
C ILE A 70 3.08 12.30 3.35
N ALA A 71 2.58 11.33 4.13
CA ALA A 71 1.70 10.27 3.65
C ALA A 71 0.40 10.83 3.09
N ALA A 72 -0.30 11.67 3.85
CA ALA A 72 -1.53 12.35 3.42
C ALA A 72 -1.31 13.20 2.17
N ALA A 73 -0.16 13.89 2.04
CA ALA A 73 0.17 14.64 0.84
C ALA A 73 0.32 13.72 -0.39
N LYS A 74 1.05 12.61 -0.27
CA LYS A 74 1.21 11.64 -1.37
C LYS A 74 -0.11 10.95 -1.73
N ILE A 75 -0.86 10.48 -0.73
CA ILE A 75 -2.14 9.79 -0.92
C ILE A 75 -3.13 10.73 -1.61
N SER A 76 -3.27 11.97 -1.13
CA SER A 76 -4.19 12.93 -1.76
C SER A 76 -3.82 13.25 -3.21
N GLN A 77 -2.53 13.32 -3.57
CA GLN A 77 -2.09 13.48 -4.96
C GLN A 77 -2.52 12.30 -5.84
N ILE A 78 -2.32 11.09 -5.34
CA ILE A 78 -2.70 9.86 -6.04
C ILE A 78 -4.21 9.80 -6.25
N VAL A 79 -4.99 10.12 -5.21
CA VAL A 79 -6.46 10.06 -5.23
C VAL A 79 -7.06 11.00 -6.27
N VAL A 80 -6.57 12.24 -6.36
CA VAL A 80 -7.09 13.19 -7.35
C VAL A 80 -6.51 12.97 -8.74
N GLY A 81 -5.43 12.18 -8.85
CA GLY A 81 -4.69 11.96 -10.08
C GLY A 81 -3.91 13.21 -10.50
N ASP A 82 -3.16 13.83 -9.58
CA ASP A 82 -2.36 15.04 -9.83
C ASP A 82 -1.29 14.77 -10.90
N PRO A 83 -1.39 15.33 -12.12
CA PRO A 83 -0.44 15.07 -13.20
C PRO A 83 0.98 15.60 -12.92
N ASN A 84 1.15 16.38 -11.84
CA ASN A 84 2.46 16.90 -11.41
C ASN A 84 3.21 15.95 -10.47
N ILE A 85 2.69 14.74 -10.22
CA ILE A 85 3.45 13.70 -9.50
C ILE A 85 4.77 13.47 -10.23
N LEU A 86 5.88 13.68 -9.51
CA LEU A 86 7.21 13.49 -10.07
C LEU A 86 7.49 12.00 -10.29
N PRO A 87 8.20 11.63 -11.37
CA PRO A 87 8.63 10.27 -11.58
C PRO A 87 9.46 9.76 -10.40
N THR A 88 9.13 8.58 -9.90
CA THR A 88 9.87 7.90 -8.84
C THR A 88 10.28 6.50 -9.30
N VAL A 89 11.08 5.83 -8.48
CA VAL A 89 11.48 4.44 -8.70
C VAL A 89 10.96 3.62 -7.55
N GLN A 90 10.13 2.64 -7.87
CA GLN A 90 9.66 1.66 -6.92
C GLN A 90 10.41 0.34 -7.13
N THR A 91 11.19 -0.08 -6.13
CA THR A 91 12.00 -1.30 -6.20
C THR A 91 11.37 -2.41 -5.37
N TYR A 92 11.06 -3.52 -6.05
CA TYR A 92 10.60 -4.75 -5.43
C TYR A 92 11.76 -5.73 -5.33
N GLU A 93 12.45 -5.74 -4.19
CA GLU A 93 13.57 -6.64 -3.95
C GLU A 93 13.12 -8.04 -3.52
N MET A 94 13.75 -9.05 -4.11
CA MET A 94 13.62 -10.43 -3.65
C MET A 94 14.55 -10.63 -2.45
N ARG A 95 14.02 -11.25 -1.39
CA ARG A 95 14.84 -11.60 -0.23
C ARG A 95 15.91 -12.61 -0.65
N PRO A 96 17.14 -12.55 -0.10
CA PRO A 96 18.18 -13.53 -0.40
C PRO A 96 17.76 -14.99 -0.09
N THR A 97 16.87 -15.17 0.89
CA THR A 97 16.33 -16.48 1.28
C THR A 97 15.11 -16.92 0.46
N TYR A 98 14.69 -16.14 -0.54
CA TYR A 98 13.55 -16.45 -1.39
C TYR A 98 13.94 -17.49 -2.44
N ILE A 99 13.48 -18.73 -2.23
CA ILE A 99 13.79 -19.87 -3.10
C ILE A 99 13.00 -19.77 -4.41
N GLN A 100 13.70 -19.80 -5.54
CA GLN A 100 13.16 -19.62 -6.89
C GLN A 100 13.37 -20.84 -7.80
N SER A 101 13.44 -22.03 -7.22
CA SER A 101 13.67 -23.28 -7.97
C SER A 101 12.43 -23.84 -8.67
N GLY A 102 11.23 -23.42 -8.26
CA GLY A 102 9.94 -23.83 -8.86
C GLY A 102 9.02 -22.64 -9.07
N ARG A 103 7.76 -22.89 -9.47
CA ARG A 103 6.73 -21.84 -9.60
C ARG A 103 6.50 -21.18 -8.24
N THR A 104 6.64 -19.86 -8.16
CA THR A 104 6.67 -19.11 -6.89
C THR A 104 5.33 -18.47 -6.53
N THR A 105 4.45 -18.24 -7.51
CA THR A 105 3.11 -17.67 -7.26
C THR A 105 2.02 -18.36 -8.09
N GLU A 106 0.77 -18.28 -7.63
CA GLU A 106 -0.38 -18.76 -8.39
C GLU A 106 -0.69 -17.93 -9.64
N LYS A 107 -0.16 -16.69 -9.72
CA LYS A 107 -0.35 -15.80 -10.87
C LYS A 107 0.60 -16.12 -12.03
N GLN A 108 1.64 -16.92 -11.78
CA GLN A 108 2.57 -17.36 -12.81
C GLN A 108 1.97 -18.45 -13.70
N PRO A 109 2.29 -18.47 -15.01
CA PRO A 109 1.90 -19.54 -15.91
C PRO A 109 2.39 -20.92 -15.45
N PHE A 110 1.69 -21.96 -15.88
CA PHE A 110 2.23 -23.32 -15.76
C PHE A 110 3.43 -23.51 -16.70
N GLY A 111 4.39 -24.32 -16.26
CA GLY A 111 5.63 -24.55 -17.02
C GLY A 111 6.63 -23.40 -16.90
N THR A 112 6.53 -22.58 -15.85
CA THR A 112 7.57 -21.63 -15.45
C THR A 112 8.16 -22.00 -14.09
N ARG A 113 9.40 -21.61 -13.85
CA ARG A 113 10.08 -21.65 -12.55
C ARG A 113 10.56 -20.25 -12.14
N GLY A 114 10.84 -20.09 -10.85
CA GLY A 114 11.46 -18.91 -10.28
C GLY A 114 10.73 -17.60 -10.55
N GLY A 115 11.42 -16.48 -10.37
CA GLY A 115 10.85 -15.17 -10.56
C GLY A 115 9.80 -14.82 -9.51
N ASN A 116 8.98 -13.81 -9.81
CA ASN A 116 7.91 -13.36 -8.92
C ASN A 116 6.81 -12.62 -9.69
N THR A 117 5.65 -12.46 -9.06
CA THR A 117 4.58 -11.55 -9.49
C THR A 117 4.42 -10.45 -8.46
N ILE A 118 4.62 -9.20 -8.86
CA ILE A 118 4.35 -8.01 -8.05
C ILE A 118 3.01 -7.40 -8.45
N ASN A 119 2.34 -6.77 -7.48
CA ASN A 119 1.23 -5.86 -7.75
C ASN A 119 1.78 -4.44 -7.57
N HIS A 120 1.57 -3.57 -8.55
CA HIS A 120 1.99 -2.19 -8.53
C HIS A 120 0.80 -1.29 -8.82
N TYR A 121 0.62 -0.26 -7.98
CA TYR A 121 -0.38 0.77 -8.23
C TYR A 121 0.24 1.86 -9.10
N PHE A 122 -0.28 2.00 -10.32
CA PHE A 122 0.12 3.03 -11.27
C PHE A 122 -0.69 4.30 -10.97
N PRO A 123 -0.07 5.40 -10.49
CA PRO A 123 -0.83 6.55 -9.99
C PRO A 123 -1.53 7.38 -11.06
N LEU A 124 -1.08 7.32 -12.32
CA LEU A 124 -1.54 8.16 -13.42
C LEU A 124 -1.55 7.34 -14.72
N ASP A 125 -2.35 7.78 -15.69
CA ASP A 125 -2.26 7.25 -17.05
C ASP A 125 -0.97 7.78 -17.69
N GLY A 126 -0.12 6.91 -18.22
CA GLY A 126 1.11 7.38 -18.87
C GLY A 126 2.13 6.30 -19.21
N GLU A 127 3.36 6.78 -19.39
CA GLU A 127 4.51 5.97 -19.72
C GLU A 127 5.27 5.55 -18.46
N TYR A 128 5.72 4.30 -18.44
CA TYR A 128 6.50 3.73 -17.35
C TYR A 128 7.70 2.97 -17.92
N HIS A 129 8.74 2.83 -17.12
CA HIS A 129 9.92 2.06 -17.48
C HIS A 129 10.14 0.96 -16.45
N LEU A 130 10.26 -0.27 -16.92
CA LEU A 130 10.51 -1.44 -16.10
C LEU A 130 11.98 -1.83 -16.25
N LYS A 131 12.67 -2.05 -15.15
CA LYS A 131 14.01 -2.64 -15.15
C LYS A 131 14.02 -3.89 -14.29
N ILE A 132 14.65 -4.94 -14.80
CA ILE A 132 14.76 -6.23 -14.12
C ILE A 132 16.22 -6.45 -13.76
N ARG A 133 16.48 -6.79 -12.50
CA ARG A 133 17.79 -7.21 -12.04
C ARG A 133 17.76 -8.67 -11.64
N LEU A 134 18.74 -9.42 -12.10
CA LEU A 134 18.93 -10.82 -11.73
C LEU A 134 19.58 -10.93 -10.35
N ALA A 135 19.36 -12.06 -9.69
CA ALA A 135 19.96 -12.37 -8.41
C ALA A 135 21.48 -12.42 -8.55
N ARG A 136 22.17 -11.89 -7.56
CA ARG A 136 23.63 -11.77 -7.54
C ARG A 136 24.20 -12.42 -6.30
N THR A 137 25.42 -12.93 -6.42
CA THR A 137 26.22 -13.33 -5.27
C THR A 137 26.63 -12.12 -4.45
N HIS A 138 27.12 -12.34 -3.23
CA HIS A 138 27.70 -11.26 -2.42
C HIS A 138 28.94 -10.58 -3.05
N ALA A 139 29.54 -11.20 -4.08
CA ALA A 139 30.62 -10.63 -4.89
C ALA A 139 30.09 -9.87 -6.13
N ASN A 140 28.80 -9.55 -6.17
CA ASN A 140 28.13 -8.81 -7.26
C ASN A 140 28.16 -9.52 -8.63
N GLN A 141 28.20 -10.85 -8.65
CA GLN A 141 28.13 -11.65 -9.88
C GLN A 141 26.71 -12.16 -10.10
N ILE A 142 26.19 -12.02 -11.32
CA ILE A 142 24.89 -12.57 -11.69
C ILE A 142 24.96 -14.11 -11.63
N ILE A 143 23.97 -14.69 -10.96
CA ILE A 143 23.87 -16.13 -10.73
C ILE A 143 23.30 -16.82 -11.98
N GLY A 144 23.88 -17.98 -12.34
CA GLY A 144 23.36 -18.85 -13.39
C GLY A 144 23.71 -18.42 -14.82
N LEU A 145 24.84 -17.75 -15.05
CA LEU A 145 25.23 -17.29 -16.39
C LEU A 145 25.81 -18.38 -17.31
N PHE A 146 26.10 -19.58 -16.81
CA PHE A 146 26.79 -20.63 -17.56
C PHE A 146 25.99 -21.19 -18.74
N GLU A 147 24.66 -21.14 -18.67
CA GLU A 147 23.78 -21.61 -19.72
C GLU A 147 22.73 -20.53 -20.06
N PRO A 148 22.18 -20.53 -21.29
CA PRO A 148 21.17 -19.57 -21.69
C PRO A 148 19.82 -19.82 -21.01
N HIS A 149 19.31 -18.79 -20.35
CA HIS A 149 18.03 -18.77 -19.68
C HIS A 149 17.09 -17.78 -20.35
N ASP A 150 15.87 -18.25 -20.65
CA ASP A 150 14.81 -17.39 -21.16
C ASP A 150 14.06 -16.76 -19.99
N ILE A 151 13.65 -15.51 -20.15
CA ILE A 151 12.95 -14.72 -19.12
C ILE A 151 11.70 -14.15 -19.77
N GLU A 152 10.53 -14.57 -19.28
CA GLU A 152 9.24 -14.08 -19.70
C GLU A 152 8.78 -12.95 -18.78
N VAL A 153 8.41 -11.82 -19.38
CA VAL A 153 7.78 -10.69 -18.68
C VAL A 153 6.33 -10.56 -19.11
N ARG A 154 5.43 -10.45 -18.14
CA ARG A 154 3.98 -10.33 -18.36
C ARG A 154 3.43 -9.14 -17.60
N PHE A 155 2.56 -8.37 -18.26
CA PHE A 155 1.71 -7.35 -17.66
C PHE A 155 0.28 -7.86 -17.68
N ASP A 156 -0.39 -7.94 -16.53
CA ASP A 156 -1.76 -8.46 -16.41
C ASP A 156 -2.03 -9.76 -17.16
N ARG A 157 -1.11 -10.71 -16.97
CA ARG A 157 -1.14 -12.04 -17.60
C ARG A 157 -0.97 -12.03 -19.13
N GLN A 158 -0.74 -10.88 -19.75
CA GLN A 158 -0.32 -10.80 -21.14
C GLN A 158 1.20 -10.76 -21.21
N ARG A 159 1.81 -11.64 -22.02
CA ARG A 159 3.25 -11.59 -22.27
C ARG A 159 3.60 -10.35 -23.07
N ILE A 160 4.50 -9.52 -22.55
CA ILE A 160 4.91 -8.23 -23.12
C ILE A 160 6.36 -8.23 -23.60
N ALA A 161 7.21 -9.09 -23.03
CA ALA A 161 8.60 -9.23 -23.44
C ALA A 161 9.13 -10.64 -23.14
N GLU A 162 10.17 -11.02 -23.87
CA GLU A 162 10.94 -12.23 -23.67
C GLU A 162 12.42 -11.88 -23.90
N TYR A 163 13.28 -12.28 -22.97
CA TYR A 163 14.73 -12.06 -23.04
C TYR A 163 15.46 -13.39 -22.91
N THR A 164 16.70 -13.45 -23.37
CA THR A 164 17.60 -14.58 -23.13
C THR A 164 18.91 -14.03 -22.53
N VAL A 165 19.34 -14.60 -21.42
CA VAL A 165 20.57 -14.20 -20.70
C VAL A 165 21.39 -15.44 -20.36
N GLY A 166 22.72 -15.37 -20.48
CA GLY A 166 23.65 -16.45 -20.15
C GLY A 166 24.11 -17.25 -21.37
N GLY A 167 25.24 -17.94 -21.23
CA GLY A 167 25.82 -18.84 -22.23
C GLY A 167 26.63 -18.15 -23.35
N ASP A 168 26.74 -16.83 -23.36
CA ASP A 168 27.34 -16.06 -24.46
C ASP A 168 28.45 -15.07 -24.05
N GLY A 169 28.81 -15.01 -22.77
CA GLY A 169 29.85 -14.11 -22.25
C GLY A 169 31.04 -14.80 -21.58
N ILE A 170 32.06 -14.00 -21.25
CA ILE A 170 33.26 -14.49 -20.55
C ILE A 170 32.95 -14.61 -19.07
N ILE A 171 33.07 -15.82 -18.52
CA ILE A 171 32.94 -16.07 -17.08
C ILE A 171 34.33 -16.41 -16.53
N ASN A 172 34.83 -15.67 -15.54
CA ASN A 172 36.18 -15.88 -15.03
C ASN A 172 36.26 -17.22 -14.26
N PRO A 173 37.14 -18.18 -14.62
CA PRO A 173 37.15 -19.49 -13.98
C PRO A 173 37.91 -19.54 -12.64
N TRP A 174 38.92 -18.68 -12.43
CA TRP A 174 39.92 -18.88 -11.36
C TRP A 174 39.97 -17.76 -10.31
N ALA A 175 39.47 -16.56 -10.61
CA ALA A 175 39.50 -15.41 -9.69
C ALA A 175 38.15 -14.72 -9.53
N ALA A 176 37.06 -15.44 -9.76
CA ALA A 176 35.66 -14.98 -9.75
C ALA A 176 35.30 -14.09 -8.54
N VAL A 177 35.69 -14.51 -7.33
CA VAL A 177 35.38 -13.79 -6.08
C VAL A 177 36.15 -12.46 -5.95
N MET A 178 37.27 -12.30 -6.66
CA MET A 178 38.11 -11.09 -6.61
C MET A 178 38.02 -10.22 -7.87
N PHE A 179 37.71 -10.81 -9.02
CA PHE A 179 37.72 -10.16 -10.35
C PHE A 179 36.65 -10.77 -11.26
N ALA A 180 35.37 -10.51 -10.94
CA ALA A 180 34.27 -10.77 -11.86
C ALA A 180 34.49 -10.02 -13.18
N SER A 181 34.23 -10.68 -14.31
CA SER A 181 34.25 -9.99 -15.60
C SER A 181 33.17 -8.90 -15.67
N GLU A 182 33.28 -8.00 -16.65
CA GLU A 182 32.23 -7.01 -16.92
C GLU A 182 30.88 -7.70 -17.20
N TYR A 183 30.89 -8.73 -18.05
CA TYR A 183 29.69 -9.51 -18.38
C TYR A 183 29.01 -10.12 -17.14
N GLU A 184 29.79 -10.66 -16.19
CA GLU A 184 29.24 -11.22 -14.95
C GLU A 184 28.48 -10.20 -14.10
N GLN A 185 28.68 -8.89 -14.31
CA GLN A 185 28.03 -7.81 -13.57
C GLN A 185 26.92 -7.12 -14.39
N THR A 186 27.05 -7.10 -15.72
CA THR A 186 26.24 -6.29 -16.65
C THR A 186 25.35 -7.10 -17.58
N ALA A 187 25.39 -8.43 -17.54
CA ALA A 187 24.58 -9.28 -18.43
C ALA A 187 23.07 -9.01 -18.34
N ASP A 188 22.57 -8.38 -17.28
CA ASP A 188 21.16 -7.99 -17.13
C ASP A 188 20.87 -6.49 -17.38
N ASP A 189 21.86 -5.67 -17.76
CA ASP A 189 21.67 -4.22 -17.95
C ASP A 189 20.66 -3.89 -19.05
N HIS A 190 20.52 -4.79 -20.03
CA HIS A 190 19.59 -4.67 -21.14
C HIS A 190 18.18 -5.19 -20.84
N LEU A 191 17.94 -5.73 -19.63
CA LEU A 191 16.61 -6.19 -19.20
C LEU A 191 15.74 -5.01 -18.78
N GLU A 192 15.43 -4.17 -19.75
CA GLU A 192 14.65 -2.97 -19.60
C GLU A 192 13.51 -2.92 -20.63
N LEU A 193 12.36 -2.36 -20.23
CA LEU A 193 11.16 -2.31 -21.04
C LEU A 193 10.41 -1.01 -20.81
N ARG A 194 10.10 -0.28 -21.89
CA ARG A 194 9.21 0.88 -21.86
C ARG A 194 7.77 0.46 -22.05
N LEU A 195 6.92 0.80 -21.09
CA LEU A 195 5.48 0.63 -21.12
C LEU A 195 4.85 1.95 -21.57
N GLN A 196 4.27 2.02 -22.76
CA GLN A 196 3.91 3.30 -23.39
C GLN A 196 2.53 3.85 -23.00
N ALA A 197 1.58 2.99 -22.67
CA ALA A 197 0.20 3.39 -22.41
C ALA A 197 -0.36 2.51 -21.30
N ILE A 198 0.04 2.82 -20.06
CA ILE A 198 -0.48 2.15 -18.87
C ILE A 198 -1.55 3.04 -18.28
N ASN A 199 -2.73 2.44 -18.06
CA ASN A 199 -3.80 3.09 -17.33
C ASN A 199 -3.46 3.09 -15.84
N ALA A 200 -3.96 4.09 -15.11
CA ALA A 200 -3.83 4.15 -13.67
C ALA A 200 -4.60 3.01 -12.98
N GLY A 201 -4.14 2.62 -11.82
CA GLY A 201 -4.74 1.56 -11.01
C GLY A 201 -3.79 0.43 -10.69
N MET A 202 -4.33 -0.60 -10.04
CA MET A 202 -3.55 -1.77 -9.63
C MET A 202 -3.35 -2.72 -10.79
N HIS A 203 -2.10 -2.93 -11.20
CA HIS A 203 -1.72 -3.88 -12.22
C HIS A 203 -0.68 -4.88 -11.70
N SER A 204 -0.60 -6.03 -12.37
CA SER A 204 0.34 -7.09 -12.01
C SER A 204 1.46 -7.21 -13.03
N ILE A 205 2.71 -7.24 -12.54
CA ILE A 205 3.89 -7.52 -13.35
C ILE A 205 4.45 -8.86 -12.90
N THR A 206 4.58 -9.78 -13.84
CA THR A 206 5.19 -11.10 -13.61
C THR A 206 6.48 -11.22 -14.39
N VAL A 207 7.55 -11.58 -13.71
CA VAL A 207 8.80 -12.01 -14.32
C VAL A 207 9.01 -13.47 -13.92
N ALA A 208 9.20 -14.35 -14.89
CA ALA A 208 9.35 -15.78 -14.66
C ALA A 208 10.28 -16.41 -15.69
N PHE A 209 10.87 -17.56 -15.35
CA PHE A 209 11.73 -18.29 -16.26
C PHE A 209 10.96 -19.49 -16.83
N PRO A 210 10.84 -19.67 -18.15
CA PRO A 210 10.27 -20.89 -18.70
C PRO A 210 11.02 -22.13 -18.20
N GLU A 211 10.27 -23.11 -17.74
CA GLU A 211 10.82 -24.34 -17.19
C GLU A 211 11.31 -25.25 -18.31
N LYS A 212 12.63 -25.34 -18.48
CA LYS A 212 13.24 -26.34 -19.35
C LYS A 212 13.21 -27.67 -18.61
N ARG A 213 12.31 -28.58 -19.01
CA ARG A 213 12.21 -29.93 -18.45
C ARG A 213 13.47 -30.74 -18.74
N LYS A 214 14.45 -30.63 -17.85
CA LYS A 214 15.67 -31.45 -17.82
C LYS A 214 15.76 -32.03 -16.41
N MET A 215 15.98 -33.33 -16.30
CA MET A 215 16.33 -33.97 -15.03
C MET A 215 17.84 -34.17 -15.00
N ALA A 216 18.49 -33.68 -13.95
CA ALA A 216 19.89 -33.98 -13.70
C ALA A 216 20.02 -35.47 -13.36
N GLU A 217 20.82 -36.20 -14.12
CA GLU A 217 21.19 -37.59 -13.83
C GLU A 217 22.49 -37.61 -13.00
N GLY A 218 22.60 -38.52 -12.03
CA GLY A 218 23.80 -38.71 -11.20
C GLY A 218 23.61 -38.41 -9.72
N ILE A 219 24.71 -38.12 -9.03
CA ILE A 219 24.71 -37.73 -7.62
C ILE A 219 24.33 -36.25 -7.55
N LEU A 220 23.14 -35.96 -7.05
CA LEU A 220 22.71 -34.58 -6.81
C LEU A 220 23.51 -34.01 -5.63
N GLU A 221 24.04 -32.80 -5.81
CA GLU A 221 24.64 -32.08 -4.70
C GLU A 221 23.55 -31.73 -3.67
N PRO A 222 23.85 -31.86 -2.36
CA PRO A 222 22.91 -31.45 -1.34
C PRO A 222 22.66 -29.94 -1.43
N ALA A 223 21.39 -29.54 -1.44
CA ALA A 223 21.03 -28.13 -1.44
C ALA A 223 21.60 -27.47 -0.18
N LEU A 224 22.45 -26.47 -0.37
CA LEU A 224 22.95 -25.63 0.71
C LEU A 224 21.80 -24.83 1.32
N SER A 225 21.90 -24.55 2.62
CA SER A 225 20.95 -23.67 3.28
C SER A 225 20.99 -22.30 2.62
N SER A 226 19.83 -21.72 2.30
CA SER A 226 19.74 -20.36 1.75
C SER A 226 20.29 -19.28 2.70
N ALA A 227 20.60 -19.63 3.95
CA ALA A 227 21.22 -18.76 4.94
C ALA A 227 22.75 -18.97 5.08
N SER A 228 23.38 -19.86 4.31
CA SER A 228 24.82 -20.10 4.38
C SER A 228 25.62 -19.12 3.50
N TYR A 229 26.88 -18.90 3.88
CA TYR A 229 27.80 -18.05 3.12
C TYR A 229 28.12 -18.67 1.75
N GLU A 230 28.25 -20.00 1.71
CA GLU A 230 28.49 -20.77 0.49
C GLU A 230 27.35 -20.60 -0.51
N PHE A 231 26.09 -20.68 -0.04
CA PHE A 231 24.92 -20.44 -0.89
C PHE A 231 24.93 -19.01 -1.44
N ALA A 232 25.22 -18.01 -0.61
CA ALA A 232 25.27 -16.61 -1.04
C ALA A 232 26.45 -16.29 -2.00
N GLY A 233 27.43 -17.18 -2.11
CA GLY A 233 28.58 -17.07 -3.02
C GLY A 233 28.45 -17.92 -4.28
N ASP A 234 27.47 -18.82 -4.34
CA ASP A 234 27.33 -19.78 -5.41
C ASP A 234 26.71 -19.15 -6.66
N ARG A 235 27.54 -18.96 -7.69
CA ARG A 235 27.12 -18.40 -8.99
C ARG A 235 26.65 -19.48 -9.97
N ASP A 236 26.83 -20.76 -9.65
CA ASP A 236 26.49 -21.90 -10.49
C ASP A 236 25.03 -22.33 -10.26
N MET A 237 24.38 -21.78 -9.22
CA MET A 237 22.95 -21.97 -8.98
C MET A 237 22.10 -21.54 -10.18
N SER A 238 20.86 -22.05 -10.22
CA SER A 238 19.88 -21.63 -11.22
C SER A 238 19.64 -20.12 -11.17
N MET A 239 19.65 -19.50 -12.35
CA MET A 239 19.33 -18.07 -12.50
C MET A 239 18.00 -17.73 -11.82
N ALA A 240 18.01 -16.64 -11.06
CA ALA A 240 16.90 -16.17 -10.25
C ALA A 240 16.71 -14.66 -10.40
N LEU A 241 15.52 -14.16 -10.05
CA LEU A 241 15.20 -12.74 -10.04
C LEU A 241 15.76 -12.10 -8.77
N GLY A 242 16.42 -10.94 -8.89
CA GLY A 242 16.93 -10.14 -7.79
C GLY A 242 15.97 -9.01 -7.42
N SER A 243 15.58 -8.19 -8.40
CA SER A 243 14.57 -7.14 -8.18
C SER A 243 13.81 -6.79 -9.46
N ILE A 244 12.65 -6.17 -9.26
CA ILE A 244 11.89 -5.48 -10.31
C ILE A 244 11.79 -4.01 -9.92
N GLU A 245 12.23 -3.13 -10.80
CA GLU A 245 12.20 -1.68 -10.60
C GLU A 245 11.19 -1.06 -11.58
N VAL A 246 10.22 -0.31 -11.05
CA VAL A 246 9.23 0.42 -11.84
C VAL A 246 9.51 1.91 -11.73
N TYR A 247 9.80 2.55 -12.86
CA TYR A 247 10.10 3.96 -13.00
C TYR A 247 8.92 4.68 -13.63
N GLY A 248 8.57 5.85 -13.11
CA GLY A 248 7.51 6.68 -13.66
C GLY A 248 6.67 7.33 -12.57
N PRO A 249 5.55 7.97 -12.92
CA PRO A 249 5.02 8.09 -14.28
C PRO A 249 5.78 9.11 -15.14
N TYR A 250 5.86 8.88 -16.45
CA TYR A 250 6.35 9.82 -17.47
C TYR A 250 5.22 10.18 -18.44
N ASN A 251 5.26 11.38 -19.02
CA ASN A 251 4.22 11.89 -19.93
C ASN A 251 2.80 11.68 -19.36
N ALA A 252 2.67 11.90 -18.06
CA ALA A 252 1.52 11.47 -17.29
C ALA A 252 0.30 12.38 -17.50
N THR A 253 -0.87 11.78 -17.51
CA THR A 253 -2.15 12.47 -17.57
C THR A 253 -3.04 12.02 -16.42
N ARG A 254 -3.97 12.89 -16.04
CA ARG A 254 -4.94 12.59 -15.00
C ARG A 254 -5.83 11.43 -15.47
N PRO A 255 -5.96 10.35 -14.68
CA PRO A 255 -6.83 9.25 -15.04
C PRO A 255 -8.29 9.63 -14.92
N GLU A 256 -9.12 9.12 -15.83
CA GLU A 256 -10.56 9.36 -15.83
C GLU A 256 -11.31 8.34 -14.97
N ASP A 257 -10.98 7.06 -15.14
CA ASP A 257 -11.72 5.91 -14.57
C ASP A 257 -10.80 5.08 -13.68
N THR A 258 -10.85 5.33 -12.36
CA THR A 258 -10.21 4.48 -11.35
C THR A 258 -11.20 4.18 -10.23
N PRO A 259 -11.07 3.03 -9.53
CA PRO A 259 -11.95 2.70 -8.41
C PRO A 259 -12.01 3.83 -7.36
N THR A 260 -10.84 4.38 -7.02
CA THR A 260 -10.69 5.54 -6.14
C THR A 260 -11.47 6.76 -6.62
N ARG A 261 -11.36 7.12 -7.92
CA ARG A 261 -12.04 8.30 -8.46
C ARG A 261 -13.55 8.09 -8.53
N ASN A 262 -13.99 6.92 -8.96
CA ASN A 262 -15.41 6.58 -9.04
C ASN A 262 -16.08 6.59 -7.67
N LYS A 263 -15.34 6.21 -6.62
CA LYS A 263 -15.83 6.28 -5.24
C LYS A 263 -15.89 7.70 -4.70
N LEU A 264 -14.91 8.54 -5.04
CA LEU A 264 -14.79 9.88 -4.47
C LEU A 264 -15.63 10.94 -5.19
N PHE A 265 -15.56 10.97 -6.52
CA PHE A 265 -16.17 12.02 -7.33
C PHE A 265 -17.61 11.67 -7.69
N ILE A 266 -18.49 11.75 -6.69
CA ILE A 266 -19.93 11.41 -6.79
C ILE A 266 -20.78 12.46 -7.53
N CYS A 267 -20.16 13.57 -7.91
CA CYS A 267 -20.76 14.64 -8.69
C CYS A 267 -19.71 15.23 -9.63
N ASP A 268 -20.18 15.76 -10.76
CA ASP A 268 -19.31 16.39 -11.74
C ASP A 268 -19.09 17.86 -11.42
N ALA A 269 -17.82 18.28 -11.47
CA ALA A 269 -17.48 19.70 -11.49
C ALA A 269 -18.05 20.31 -12.78
N THR A 270 -18.79 21.40 -12.61
CA THR A 270 -19.46 22.12 -13.71
C THR A 270 -18.54 23.14 -14.39
N GLY A 271 -17.35 23.38 -13.81
CA GLY A 271 -16.44 24.45 -14.19
C GLY A 271 -16.93 25.84 -13.77
N LEU A 272 -18.09 25.92 -13.11
CA LEU A 272 -18.63 27.12 -12.48
C LEU A 272 -18.33 27.05 -10.99
N ASN A 273 -17.70 28.09 -10.44
CA ASN A 273 -17.28 28.13 -9.04
C ASN A 273 -18.41 27.75 -8.05
N SER A 274 -19.64 28.20 -8.29
CA SER A 274 -20.78 27.84 -7.41
C SER A 274 -21.15 26.35 -7.48
N GLY A 275 -21.14 25.75 -8.68
CA GLY A 275 -21.43 24.33 -8.86
C GLY A 275 -20.30 23.45 -8.31
N ASP A 276 -19.06 23.85 -8.59
CA ASP A 276 -17.85 23.17 -8.09
C ASP A 276 -17.78 23.21 -6.56
N ARG A 277 -18.10 24.35 -5.94
CA ARG A 277 -18.15 24.47 -4.48
C ARG A 277 -19.23 23.59 -3.85
N ALA A 278 -20.40 23.48 -4.48
CA ALA A 278 -21.48 22.60 -4.00
C ALA A 278 -21.07 21.13 -4.10
N CYS A 279 -20.48 20.72 -5.23
CA CYS A 279 -19.97 19.37 -5.41
C CYS A 279 -18.85 19.04 -4.42
N ALA A 280 -17.89 19.94 -4.22
CA ALA A 280 -16.84 19.78 -3.22
C ALA A 280 -17.38 19.64 -1.80
N SER A 281 -18.40 20.43 -1.44
CA SER A 281 -19.06 20.34 -0.15
C SER A 281 -19.68 18.96 0.08
N GLN A 282 -20.31 18.38 -0.95
CA GLN A 282 -20.92 17.05 -0.87
C GLN A 282 -19.85 15.96 -0.70
N ILE A 283 -18.80 15.99 -1.53
CA ILE A 283 -17.67 15.04 -1.46
C ILE A 283 -17.01 15.08 -0.07
N LEU A 284 -16.70 16.28 0.42
CA LEU A 284 -15.99 16.44 1.69
C LEU A 284 -16.85 16.08 2.90
N SER A 285 -18.17 16.30 2.83
CA SER A 285 -19.09 15.87 3.88
C SER A 285 -19.14 14.34 3.99
N GLU A 286 -19.28 13.63 2.87
CA GLU A 286 -19.29 12.16 2.85
C GLU A 286 -17.96 11.56 3.31
N LEU A 287 -16.84 12.12 2.83
CA LEU A 287 -15.51 11.70 3.27
C LEU A 287 -15.30 11.91 4.77
N ALA A 288 -15.60 13.11 5.27
CA ALA A 288 -15.40 13.43 6.67
C ALA A 288 -16.30 12.58 7.58
N ARG A 289 -17.54 12.28 7.16
CA ARG A 289 -18.45 11.42 7.91
C ARG A 289 -17.87 10.03 8.14
N LYS A 290 -17.28 9.44 7.10
CA LYS A 290 -16.63 8.12 7.17
C LYS A 290 -15.30 8.18 7.89
N ALA A 291 -14.48 9.18 7.59
CA ALA A 291 -13.15 9.35 8.17
C ALA A 291 -13.20 9.60 9.68
N TYR A 292 -14.09 10.51 10.12
CA TYR A 292 -14.28 10.87 11.52
C TYR A 292 -15.22 9.92 12.24
N ARG A 293 -15.86 9.00 11.49
CA ARG A 293 -16.70 7.92 12.01
C ARG A 293 -17.89 8.46 12.80
N ARG A 294 -18.38 9.64 12.43
CA ARG A 294 -19.49 10.36 13.08
C ARG A 294 -20.19 11.30 12.10
N PRO A 295 -21.41 11.75 12.41
CA PRO A 295 -22.03 12.86 11.67
C PRO A 295 -21.12 14.10 11.65
N VAL A 296 -21.04 14.73 10.49
CA VAL A 296 -20.27 15.96 10.24
C VAL A 296 -21.16 17.16 10.53
N ASN A 297 -20.64 18.14 11.25
CA ASN A 297 -21.34 19.40 11.52
C ASN A 297 -20.87 20.53 10.58
N ASP A 298 -21.54 21.69 10.65
CA ASP A 298 -21.23 22.84 9.79
C ASP A 298 -19.81 23.39 10.02
N ASP A 299 -19.27 23.29 11.24
CA ASP A 299 -17.93 23.78 11.58
C ASP A 299 -16.85 22.87 10.99
N ASP A 300 -17.01 21.55 11.09
CA ASP A 300 -16.14 20.55 10.45
C ASP A 300 -16.04 20.84 8.94
N LEU A 301 -17.18 21.03 8.29
CA LEU A 301 -17.27 21.28 6.86
C LEU A 301 -16.70 22.66 6.48
N ALA A 302 -16.93 23.69 7.29
CA ALA A 302 -16.39 25.03 7.04
C ALA A 302 -14.85 25.04 7.03
N ILE A 303 -14.23 24.30 7.96
CA ILE A 303 -12.77 24.13 8.01
C ILE A 303 -12.27 23.44 6.73
N LEU A 304 -12.88 22.32 6.35
CA LEU A 304 -12.49 21.59 5.14
C LEU A 304 -12.67 22.42 3.86
N MET A 305 -13.76 23.19 3.78
CA MET A 305 -14.03 24.08 2.66
C MET A 305 -13.04 25.25 2.58
N SER A 306 -12.38 25.64 3.68
CA SER A 306 -11.29 26.63 3.65
C SER A 306 -10.03 26.08 2.97
N PHE A 307 -9.68 24.82 3.24
CA PHE A 307 -8.58 24.13 2.56
C PHE A 307 -8.88 23.92 1.07
N TYR A 308 -10.13 23.54 0.75
CA TYR A 308 -10.60 23.46 -0.63
C TYR A 308 -10.45 24.80 -1.35
N ALA A 309 -10.94 25.89 -0.75
CA ALA A 309 -10.86 27.21 -1.37
C ALA A 309 -9.42 27.65 -1.67
N SER A 310 -8.49 27.37 -0.75
CA SER A 310 -7.06 27.63 -0.96
C SER A 310 -6.49 26.81 -2.12
N GLY A 311 -6.82 25.52 -2.21
CA GLY A 311 -6.33 24.67 -3.30
C GLY A 311 -6.96 25.02 -4.65
N TYR A 312 -8.24 25.39 -4.63
CA TYR A 312 -8.98 25.80 -5.82
C TYR A 312 -8.36 27.03 -6.49
N GLN A 313 -7.91 28.00 -5.70
CA GLN A 313 -7.22 29.19 -6.21
C GLN A 313 -5.88 28.87 -6.89
N GLU A 314 -5.20 27.81 -6.44
CA GLU A 314 -3.88 27.43 -6.97
C GLU A 314 -3.97 26.55 -8.22
N GLY A 315 -4.97 25.67 -8.30
CA GLY A 315 -5.01 24.63 -9.33
C GLY A 315 -6.40 24.08 -9.65
N GLY A 316 -7.47 24.80 -9.32
CA GLY A 316 -8.84 24.41 -9.63
C GLY A 316 -9.39 23.29 -8.75
N PHE A 317 -10.48 22.67 -9.21
CA PHE A 317 -11.30 21.73 -8.42
C PHE A 317 -10.51 20.61 -7.76
N ASP A 318 -9.73 19.85 -8.53
CA ASP A 318 -8.96 18.72 -8.02
C ASP A 318 -7.92 19.13 -6.98
N ARG A 319 -7.24 20.26 -7.20
CA ARG A 319 -6.28 20.77 -6.23
C ARG A 319 -6.96 21.22 -4.93
N GLY A 320 -8.18 21.73 -5.02
CA GLY A 320 -9.04 22.01 -3.87
C GLY A 320 -9.34 20.74 -3.08
N ILE A 321 -9.89 19.71 -3.74
CA ILE A 321 -10.21 18.42 -3.10
C ILE A 321 -8.96 17.79 -2.50
N GLN A 322 -7.84 17.83 -3.20
CA GLN A 322 -6.56 17.32 -2.72
C GLN A 322 -6.15 17.95 -1.39
N ARG A 323 -6.22 19.29 -1.27
CA ARG A 323 -5.85 19.98 -0.03
C ARG A 323 -6.78 19.66 1.13
N ALA A 324 -8.09 19.61 0.88
CA ALA A 324 -9.07 19.29 1.89
C ALA A 324 -8.95 17.81 2.34
N LEU A 325 -8.76 16.88 1.41
CA LEU A 325 -8.50 15.47 1.74
C LEU A 325 -7.23 15.31 2.56
N ARG A 326 -6.15 16.02 2.20
CA ARG A 326 -4.92 16.01 3.01
C ARG A 326 -5.19 16.43 4.46
N ALA A 327 -6.06 17.43 4.68
CA ALA A 327 -6.47 17.85 6.02
C ALA A 327 -7.23 16.73 6.75
N ILE A 328 -8.20 16.07 6.10
CA ILE A 328 -8.93 14.93 6.68
C ILE A 328 -7.97 13.82 7.13
N LEU A 329 -7.00 13.45 6.28
CA LEU A 329 -6.10 12.32 6.53
C LEU A 329 -5.06 12.56 7.64
N VAL A 330 -4.96 13.77 8.17
CA VAL A 330 -4.10 14.13 9.31
C VAL A 330 -4.89 14.71 10.48
N ASP A 331 -6.22 14.74 10.37
CA ASP A 331 -7.09 15.28 11.41
C ASP A 331 -7.07 14.36 12.64
N PRO A 332 -7.05 14.90 13.87
CA PRO A 332 -7.17 14.10 15.07
C PRO A 332 -8.38 13.14 15.07
N GLU A 333 -9.52 13.56 14.53
CA GLU A 333 -10.73 12.74 14.45
C GLU A 333 -10.57 11.55 13.50
N PHE A 334 -9.65 11.65 12.53
CA PHE A 334 -9.28 10.52 11.67
C PHE A 334 -8.20 9.64 12.31
N LEU A 335 -7.11 10.25 12.79
CA LEU A 335 -5.93 9.56 13.31
C LEU A 335 -6.16 8.90 14.66
N PHE A 336 -7.14 9.35 15.44
CA PHE A 336 -7.44 8.83 16.75
C PHE A 336 -8.87 8.33 16.85
N ARG A 337 -9.04 7.27 17.62
CA ARG A 337 -10.32 6.82 18.14
C ARG A 337 -10.47 7.41 19.53
N ILE A 338 -11.33 8.41 19.61
CA ILE A 338 -11.66 9.12 20.84
C ILE A 338 -13.12 8.80 21.12
N GLU A 339 -13.39 8.31 22.32
CA GLU A 339 -14.74 8.10 22.80
C GLU A 339 -15.09 9.28 23.70
N SER A 340 -16.22 9.91 23.43
CA SER A 340 -16.60 11.11 24.15
C SER A 340 -17.43 10.76 25.38
N ASP A 341 -17.01 11.27 26.53
CA ASP A 341 -17.84 11.21 27.73
C ASP A 341 -19.13 12.01 27.52
N PRO A 342 -20.30 11.47 27.90
CA PRO A 342 -21.55 12.21 27.80
C PRO A 342 -21.53 13.45 28.70
N ILE A 343 -22.12 14.55 28.21
CA ILE A 343 -22.14 15.83 28.91
C ILE A 343 -22.91 15.68 30.24
N GLY A 344 -22.28 16.12 31.33
CA GLY A 344 -22.94 16.21 32.64
C GLY A 344 -22.91 14.94 33.48
N ILE A 345 -22.07 13.97 33.13
CA ILE A 345 -21.83 12.78 33.96
C ILE A 345 -20.75 13.08 35.01
N GLU A 346 -20.93 12.59 36.24
CA GLU A 346 -19.93 12.71 37.31
C GLU A 346 -18.72 11.79 37.04
N GLU A 347 -17.53 12.25 37.39
CA GLU A 347 -16.29 11.47 37.26
C GLU A 347 -16.41 10.09 37.92
N GLY A 348 -16.00 9.03 37.21
CA GLY A 348 -16.05 7.66 37.71
C GLY A 348 -17.40 6.96 37.57
N THR A 349 -18.41 7.60 36.98
CA THR A 349 -19.71 6.98 36.71
C THR A 349 -19.66 6.17 35.41
N ALA A 350 -20.02 4.88 35.48
CA ALA A 350 -20.18 4.06 34.28
C ALA A 350 -21.36 4.56 33.42
N TYR A 351 -21.15 4.68 32.12
CA TYR A 351 -22.17 5.11 31.17
C TYR A 351 -22.28 4.14 29.99
N GLN A 352 -23.43 4.19 29.32
CA GLN A 352 -23.61 3.46 28.07
C GLN A 352 -22.91 4.22 26.94
N ILE A 353 -22.01 3.53 26.23
CA ILE A 353 -21.35 4.06 25.05
C ILE A 353 -22.36 4.43 23.97
N SER A 354 -22.09 5.52 23.23
CA SER A 354 -22.93 5.90 22.10
C SER A 354 -22.90 4.84 21.00
N ASP A 355 -23.96 4.73 20.20
CA ASP A 355 -23.99 3.77 19.10
C ASP A 355 -22.90 4.06 18.05
N VAL A 356 -22.52 5.33 17.89
CA VAL A 356 -21.44 5.76 16.98
C VAL A 356 -20.08 5.29 17.47
N ASP A 357 -19.79 5.48 18.76
CA ASP A 357 -18.55 4.96 19.35
C ASP A 357 -18.54 3.42 19.38
N LEU A 358 -19.71 2.79 19.58
CA LEU A 358 -19.86 1.34 19.52
C LEU A 358 -19.56 0.79 18.11
N ALA A 359 -20.05 1.44 17.06
CA ALA A 359 -19.72 1.09 15.67
C ALA A 359 -18.21 1.17 15.41
N SER A 360 -17.56 2.24 15.87
CA SER A 360 -16.10 2.39 15.81
C SER A 360 -15.39 1.25 16.55
N ARG A 361 -15.80 0.93 17.79
CA ARG A 361 -15.21 -0.20 18.53
C ARG A 361 -15.36 -1.54 17.80
N LEU A 362 -16.56 -1.84 17.29
CA LEU A 362 -16.85 -3.10 16.61
C LEU A 362 -16.04 -3.27 15.32
N SER A 363 -16.02 -2.24 14.48
CA SER A 363 -15.30 -2.28 13.20
C SER A 363 -13.81 -2.53 13.36
N PHE A 364 -13.16 -1.78 14.24
CA PHE A 364 -11.73 -1.97 14.49
C PHE A 364 -11.41 -3.28 15.21
N PHE A 365 -12.32 -3.78 16.05
CA PHE A 365 -12.16 -5.09 16.67
C PHE A 365 -12.27 -6.24 15.67
N LEU A 366 -13.22 -6.16 14.72
CA LEU A 366 -13.52 -7.25 13.80
C LEU A 366 -12.62 -7.26 12.55
N TRP A 367 -12.31 -6.09 11.99
CA TRP A 367 -11.56 -5.98 10.72
C TRP A 367 -10.51 -4.86 10.71
N SER A 368 -10.23 -4.22 11.85
CA SER A 368 -9.14 -3.25 12.01
C SER A 368 -9.18 -2.09 11.01
N SER A 369 -10.37 -1.53 10.80
CA SER A 369 -10.62 -0.38 9.93
C SER A 369 -11.87 0.38 10.36
N ILE A 370 -12.19 1.46 9.64
CA ILE A 370 -13.39 2.27 9.86
C ILE A 370 -14.69 1.45 9.69
N PRO A 371 -15.80 1.86 10.33
CA PRO A 371 -17.12 1.29 10.07
C PRO A 371 -17.49 1.40 8.60
N ASP A 372 -18.17 0.38 8.08
CA ASP A 372 -18.81 0.47 6.77
C ASP A 372 -20.09 1.33 6.84
N GLU A 373 -20.70 1.55 5.67
CA GLU A 373 -21.90 2.39 5.56
C GLU A 373 -23.07 1.87 6.40
N GLU A 374 -23.30 0.55 6.37
CA GLU A 374 -24.43 -0.07 7.08
C GLU A 374 -24.27 0.09 8.59
N LEU A 375 -23.07 -0.18 9.12
CA LEU A 375 -22.78 -0.05 10.54
C LEU A 375 -22.88 1.40 11.01
N LEU A 376 -22.37 2.35 10.22
CA LEU A 376 -22.45 3.78 10.54
C LEU A 376 -23.89 4.30 10.48
N GLU A 377 -24.68 3.91 9.47
CA GLU A 377 -26.09 4.29 9.39
C GLU A 377 -26.94 3.76 10.54
N LEU A 378 -26.73 2.50 10.95
CA LEU A 378 -27.43 1.92 12.11
C LEU A 378 -27.08 2.67 13.39
N ALA A 379 -25.81 3.03 13.53
CA ALA A 379 -25.32 3.78 14.66
C ALA A 379 -25.91 5.18 14.75
N GLU A 380 -25.93 5.92 13.65
CA GLU A 380 -26.51 7.27 13.56
C GLU A 380 -28.02 7.28 13.85
N LYS A 381 -28.71 6.17 13.55
CA LYS A 381 -30.13 5.97 13.84
C LYS A 381 -30.39 5.47 15.28
N ASN A 382 -29.36 5.31 16.11
CA ASN A 382 -29.42 4.74 17.46
C ASN A 382 -30.11 3.36 17.51
N ARG A 383 -29.78 2.49 16.54
CA ARG A 383 -30.35 1.14 16.42
C ARG A 383 -29.36 0.03 16.76
N LEU A 384 -28.08 0.33 16.85
CA LEU A 384 -27.01 -0.66 16.99
C LEU A 384 -27.03 -1.31 18.38
N SER A 385 -27.37 -0.55 19.42
CA SER A 385 -27.51 -1.08 20.78
C SER A 385 -28.89 -1.71 21.07
N ASN A 386 -29.80 -1.74 20.10
CA ASN A 386 -31.14 -2.29 20.29
C ASN A 386 -31.19 -3.80 20.01
N PRO A 387 -31.39 -4.67 21.01
CA PRO A 387 -31.37 -6.12 20.85
C PRO A 387 -32.61 -6.70 20.13
N ASN A 388 -33.60 -5.87 19.77
CA ASN A 388 -34.86 -6.29 19.16
C ASN A 388 -34.95 -5.98 17.65
N PHE A 389 -33.84 -5.66 17.01
CA PHE A 389 -33.76 -5.45 15.56
C PHE A 389 -33.47 -6.73 14.79
#